data_AF-A0A3M0L1S9-F1
#
_entry.id   AF-A0A3M0L1S9-F1
#
_cell.length_a   1.000
_cell.length_b   1.000
_cell.length_c   1.000
_cell.angle_alpha   90.00
_cell.angle_beta   90.00
_cell.angle_gamma   90.00
#
_symmetry.space_group_name_H-M   'P 1'
#
loop_
_entity.id
_entity.type
_entity.pdbx_description
1 polymer ?
#
loop_
_entity_poly.entity_id
_entity_poly.type
_entity_poly.pdbx_seq_one_letter_code
_entity_poly.pdbx_strand_id
1 'polypeptide(L)'
;MNNRMTKRKQKMGRTGKTMVIYIVRMKVQDTIPLKGLGIPERNKSDAGKGKEKEEEKVGFILHKIYQENKVEFDAVCVEVESNAEYTLESPVDKRKVTLYHPQKRMELSEIVVTKHPNERELYKKEMPRAQDLLWRSWNWIHHGFGYLTGEMKEYGEWMKKKPLMVQLVDWILRGTSQVMFVNNPLSGLIILAGLFIQSPWWMLTGCAGTTVSTLTALALSQDRSSIAAGLHGYNGILVGLLMAVYSDKGDYYWWLLPPVAVISMACPVLSSALGSIFSKWDLPVFTLPFNIAVTLYLAATGHYNPFFPTILIKPVVAVPNITWSDINVPLLLQSIPVGIGQVYGCGNPWTGGIFLVALLISSPLICLHAAIGSTVGMIAALSIASPFDSIYLGLHNYNCALACIAIGGMFYALTWQTHLLSLASALFCAYSGAALANALSVLGLPVCTWPFCLSALLFLLITSENPAIYRMPLCKVTHPEANRIYYLRMKRRALESRREEQKRKEQKPSDSSIISTGGTPLCNPKSHHAH
;
A
#
# COMPACT_ATOMS: atom_id res chain seq x y z
N MET A 1 35.19 -14.10 20.92
CA MET A 1 36.51 -14.60 20.47
C MET A 1 36.82 -14.03 19.10
N ASN A 2 37.96 -13.37 18.95
CA ASN A 2 38.37 -12.58 17.78
C ASN A 2 38.56 -13.40 16.51
N ASN A 3 37.95 -13.00 15.39
CA ASN A 3 38.30 -13.49 14.06
C ASN A 3 39.24 -12.50 13.35
N ARG A 4 40.54 -12.80 13.33
CA ARG A 4 41.54 -12.14 12.46
C ARG A 4 41.50 -12.77 11.07
N MET A 5 41.22 -11.96 10.03
CA MET A 5 41.51 -12.33 8.64
C MET A 5 43.02 -12.25 8.38
N THR A 6 43.64 -13.35 7.94
CA THR A 6 45.01 -13.35 7.39
C THR A 6 44.96 -13.49 5.87
N LYS A 7 45.52 -12.51 5.15
CA LYS A 7 45.67 -12.52 3.69
C LYS A 7 47.03 -13.15 3.34
N ARG A 8 47.07 -14.20 2.51
CA ARG A 8 48.27 -14.62 1.77
C ARG A 8 47.99 -14.48 0.27
N LYS A 9 48.82 -13.72 -0.43
CA LYS A 9 48.85 -13.63 -1.90
C LYS A 9 49.81 -14.69 -2.44
N GLN A 10 49.35 -15.54 -3.35
CA GLN A 10 50.22 -16.41 -4.16
C GLN A 10 50.15 -15.91 -5.60
N LYS A 11 51.31 -15.57 -6.18
CA LYS A 11 51.45 -15.11 -7.57
C LYS A 11 51.46 -16.34 -8.49
N MET A 12 50.51 -16.45 -9.41
CA MET A 12 50.67 -17.19 -10.67
C MET A 12 50.75 -16.20 -11.83
N GLY A 13 51.69 -16.46 -12.75
CA GLY A 13 52.14 -15.50 -13.76
C GLY A 13 51.29 -15.42 -15.03
N ARG A 14 51.42 -14.24 -15.66
CA ARG A 14 51.13 -13.88 -17.06
C ARG A 14 49.76 -14.29 -17.62
N THR A 15 48.72 -13.63 -17.14
CA THR A 15 47.73 -12.87 -17.93
C THR A 15 46.94 -12.03 -16.93
N GLY A 16 46.82 -10.73 -17.18
CA GLY A 16 46.34 -9.75 -16.20
C GLY A 16 44.85 -9.91 -15.88
N LYS A 17 44.50 -10.77 -14.92
CA LYS A 17 43.23 -10.75 -14.17
C LYS A 17 43.51 -11.20 -12.74
N THR A 18 43.28 -10.32 -11.76
CA THR A 18 43.43 -10.66 -10.33
C THR A 18 42.08 -11.21 -9.83
N MET A 19 41.99 -12.51 -9.60
CA MET A 19 40.85 -13.14 -8.93
C MET A 19 41.12 -13.12 -7.42
N VAL A 20 40.24 -12.48 -6.64
CA VAL A 20 40.31 -12.54 -5.16
C VAL A 20 39.33 -13.61 -4.69
N ILE A 21 39.84 -14.79 -4.35
CA ILE A 21 39.05 -15.87 -3.76
C ILE A 21 39.05 -15.71 -2.24
N TYR A 22 37.88 -15.57 -1.63
CA TYR A 22 37.71 -15.65 -0.19
C TYR A 22 37.42 -17.10 0.18
N ILE A 23 38.40 -17.79 0.78
CA ILE A 23 38.18 -19.12 1.37
C ILE A 23 37.73 -18.93 2.81
N VAL A 24 36.44 -19.14 3.08
CA VAL A 24 35.92 -19.25 4.46
C VAL A 24 36.20 -20.68 4.92
N ARG A 25 37.20 -20.86 5.78
CA ARG A 25 37.43 -22.14 6.48
C ARG A 25 36.42 -22.25 7.63
N MET A 26 35.37 -23.04 7.45
CA MET A 26 34.61 -23.56 8.60
C MET A 26 35.37 -24.76 9.16
N LYS A 27 35.67 -24.71 10.45
CA LYS A 27 36.30 -25.81 11.18
C LYS A 27 35.18 -26.80 11.52
N VAL A 28 34.95 -27.78 10.66
CA VAL A 28 34.12 -28.95 11.00
C VAL A 28 35.01 -29.88 11.80
N GLN A 29 34.71 -30.01 13.09
CA GLN A 29 35.24 -31.08 13.92
C GLN A 29 34.55 -32.38 13.47
N ASP A 30 35.36 -33.43 13.36
CA ASP A 30 35.04 -34.82 13.01
C ASP A 30 35.20 -35.20 11.52
N THR A 31 36.33 -35.85 11.29
CA THR A 31 36.79 -36.50 10.05
C THR A 31 35.94 -37.70 9.67
N ILE A 32 35.39 -37.72 8.45
CA ILE A 32 34.93 -38.94 7.76
C ILE A 32 35.90 -39.22 6.59
N PRO A 33 36.53 -40.41 6.52
CA PRO A 33 37.50 -40.71 5.47
C PRO A 33 36.82 -40.98 4.12
N LEU A 34 37.24 -40.23 3.09
CA LEU A 34 36.89 -40.45 1.68
C LEU A 34 37.64 -41.67 1.12
N LYS A 35 37.22 -42.89 1.48
CA LYS A 35 37.51 -44.12 0.74
C LYS A 35 36.20 -44.91 0.62
N GLY A 36 35.58 -44.85 -0.56
CA GLY A 36 34.31 -45.53 -0.84
C GLY A 36 33.46 -44.91 -1.94
N LEU A 37 33.83 -43.74 -2.49
CA LEU A 37 33.20 -43.19 -3.69
C LEU A 37 33.91 -43.75 -4.92
N GLY A 38 33.46 -44.90 -5.41
CA GLY A 38 33.94 -45.50 -6.65
C GLY A 38 33.77 -44.55 -7.84
N ILE A 39 34.83 -43.81 -8.17
CA ILE A 39 34.93 -43.00 -9.38
C ILE A 39 35.75 -43.82 -10.39
N PRO A 40 35.24 -44.11 -11.60
CA PRO A 40 36.02 -44.85 -12.59
C PRO A 40 37.22 -44.02 -13.08
N GLU A 41 38.38 -44.66 -13.25
CA GLU A 41 39.55 -44.04 -13.87
C GLU A 41 39.31 -43.71 -15.36
N ARG A 42 39.86 -42.57 -15.78
CA ARG A 42 39.78 -42.01 -17.14
C ARG A 42 40.39 -42.94 -18.19
N ASN A 43 39.68 -43.19 -19.28
CA ASN A 43 40.31 -43.43 -20.58
C ASN A 43 40.43 -42.12 -21.38
N LYS A 44 41.62 -41.90 -21.96
CA LYS A 44 42.01 -40.72 -22.74
C LYS A 44 41.49 -40.83 -24.17
N SER A 45 40.28 -40.34 -24.43
CA SER A 45 39.85 -39.89 -25.75
C SER A 45 38.45 -39.27 -25.63
N ASP A 46 38.39 -37.95 -25.42
CA ASP A 46 37.24 -37.07 -25.74
C ASP A 46 37.57 -35.65 -25.27
N ALA A 47 38.40 -34.96 -26.05
CA ALA A 47 38.65 -33.53 -25.90
C ALA A 47 37.50 -32.76 -26.56
N GLY A 48 36.38 -32.60 -25.85
CA GLY A 48 35.22 -31.88 -26.40
C GLY A 48 34.01 -31.67 -25.49
N LYS A 49 34.02 -32.09 -24.22
CA LYS A 49 32.90 -31.91 -23.27
C LYS A 49 33.40 -31.60 -21.85
N GLY A 50 34.10 -30.48 -21.70
CA GLY A 50 34.74 -30.09 -20.44
C GLY A 50 33.85 -29.33 -19.45
N LYS A 51 32.84 -28.58 -19.92
CA LYS A 51 32.02 -27.69 -19.06
C LYS A 51 30.78 -28.35 -18.45
N GLU A 52 30.00 -29.11 -19.22
CA GLU A 52 28.80 -29.79 -18.70
C GLU A 52 29.11 -30.82 -17.59
N LYS A 53 30.25 -31.51 -17.67
CA LYS A 53 30.63 -32.54 -16.68
C LYS A 53 31.16 -31.99 -15.35
N GLU A 54 31.60 -30.73 -15.30
CA GLU A 54 31.94 -30.07 -14.03
C GLU A 54 30.69 -29.53 -13.32
N GLU A 55 29.71 -29.04 -14.07
CA GLU A 55 28.40 -28.60 -13.56
C GLU A 55 27.61 -29.76 -12.93
N GLU A 56 27.61 -30.94 -13.57
CA GLU A 56 27.01 -32.16 -13.01
C GLU A 56 27.68 -32.60 -11.69
N LYS A 57 29.01 -32.49 -11.60
CA LYS A 57 29.76 -32.87 -10.38
C LYS A 57 29.46 -31.93 -9.20
N VAL A 58 29.36 -30.63 -9.45
CA VAL A 58 29.04 -29.64 -8.41
C VAL A 58 27.58 -29.77 -7.97
N GLY A 59 26.66 -30.00 -8.91
CA GLY A 59 25.25 -30.28 -8.62
C GLY A 59 25.06 -31.56 -7.78
N PHE A 60 25.78 -32.63 -8.10
CA PHE A 60 25.68 -33.91 -7.37
C PHE A 60 26.23 -33.81 -5.94
N ILE A 61 27.32 -33.05 -5.73
CA ILE A 61 27.90 -32.83 -4.40
C ILE A 61 26.97 -31.97 -3.53
N LEU A 62 26.40 -30.89 -4.09
CA LEU A 62 25.44 -30.03 -3.38
C LEU A 62 24.15 -30.78 -3.03
N HIS A 63 23.66 -31.62 -3.94
CA HIS A 63 22.46 -32.43 -3.69
C HIS A 63 22.68 -33.46 -2.57
N LYS A 64 23.86 -34.07 -2.49
CA LYS A 64 24.19 -35.06 -1.44
C LYS A 64 24.37 -34.40 -0.07
N ILE A 65 24.95 -33.19 -0.02
CA ILE A 65 25.07 -32.38 1.20
C ILE A 65 23.69 -31.93 1.71
N TYR A 66 22.74 -31.61 0.81
CA TYR A 66 21.37 -31.24 1.16
C TYR A 66 20.59 -32.41 1.79
N GLN A 67 20.73 -33.62 1.25
CA GLN A 67 20.05 -34.82 1.74
C GLN A 67 20.56 -35.28 3.12
N GLU A 68 21.87 -35.16 3.39
CA GLU A 68 22.46 -35.67 4.63
C GLU A 68 22.38 -34.69 5.81
N ASN A 69 22.26 -33.37 5.60
CA ASN A 69 22.38 -32.37 6.69
C ASN A 69 21.17 -31.43 6.94
N LYS A 70 20.04 -31.57 6.23
CA LYS A 70 18.83 -30.73 6.41
C LYS A 70 19.11 -29.22 6.57
N VAL A 71 19.92 -28.64 5.70
CA VAL A 71 20.13 -27.18 5.64
C VAL A 71 19.36 -26.61 4.47
N GLU A 72 18.44 -25.67 4.74
CA GLU A 72 17.70 -24.91 3.73
C GLU A 72 18.61 -23.86 3.07
N PHE A 73 18.66 -23.84 1.73
CA PHE A 73 19.33 -22.81 0.95
C PHE A 73 18.29 -21.92 0.26
N ASP A 74 18.22 -20.65 0.64
CA ASP A 74 17.48 -19.62 -0.10
C ASP A 74 18.29 -19.17 -1.32
N ALA A 75 18.19 -19.95 -2.40
CA ALA A 75 18.69 -19.71 -3.76
C ALA A 75 20.21 -19.72 -3.99
N VAL A 76 20.63 -20.46 -5.01
CA VAL A 76 21.99 -20.43 -5.59
C VAL A 76 21.87 -19.94 -7.03
N CYS A 77 22.45 -18.78 -7.35
CA CYS A 77 22.64 -18.30 -8.73
C CYS A 77 24.08 -18.56 -9.17
N VAL A 78 24.25 -19.20 -10.33
CA VAL A 78 25.52 -19.31 -11.06
C VAL A 78 25.37 -18.48 -12.33
N GLU A 79 26.25 -17.49 -12.53
CA GLU A 79 26.26 -16.63 -13.72
C GLU A 79 27.47 -16.99 -14.60
N VAL A 80 27.24 -17.19 -15.90
CA VAL A 80 28.28 -17.39 -16.92
C VAL A 80 28.09 -16.31 -18.01
N GLU A 81 29.07 -15.43 -18.19
CA GLU A 81 29.07 -14.41 -19.26
C GLU A 81 29.45 -15.02 -20.63
N SER A 82 28.75 -14.58 -21.68
CA SER A 82 28.99 -14.90 -23.09
C SER A 82 29.13 -13.60 -23.88
N ASN A 83 30.27 -13.39 -24.54
CA ASN A 83 30.49 -12.30 -25.51
C ASN A 83 30.46 -12.85 -26.95
N ALA A 84 29.65 -12.26 -27.82
CA ALA A 84 29.83 -12.34 -29.27
C ALA A 84 29.29 -11.07 -29.95
N GLU A 85 30.18 -10.33 -30.62
CA GLU A 85 29.87 -9.23 -31.54
C GLU A 85 29.64 -9.78 -32.96
N TYR A 86 28.74 -9.16 -33.73
CA TYR A 86 28.69 -9.30 -35.20
C TYR A 86 28.50 -7.93 -35.86
N THR A 87 29.40 -7.62 -36.78
CA THR A 87 29.51 -6.43 -37.63
C THR A 87 28.84 -6.65 -38.99
N LEU A 88 28.14 -5.66 -39.53
CA LEU A 88 27.77 -5.58 -40.95
C LEU A 88 27.87 -4.11 -41.44
N GLU A 89 28.60 -3.90 -42.55
CA GLU A 89 28.97 -2.60 -43.13
C GLU A 89 28.13 -2.20 -44.38
N SER A 90 27.72 -0.91 -44.40
CA SER A 90 27.66 0.04 -45.54
C SER A 90 26.56 -0.06 -46.64
N PRO A 91 26.34 0.97 -47.53
CA PRO A 91 26.51 2.45 -47.41
C PRO A 91 25.34 3.30 -48.04
N VAL A 92 25.50 4.65 -48.00
CA VAL A 92 25.03 5.71 -48.96
C VAL A 92 23.96 6.74 -48.49
N ASP A 93 24.46 7.87 -47.95
CA ASP A 93 24.45 9.26 -48.50
C ASP A 93 23.23 10.25 -48.42
N LYS A 94 23.64 11.51 -48.10
CA LYS A 94 23.07 12.88 -48.29
C LYS A 94 22.04 13.53 -47.34
N ARG A 95 22.60 14.45 -46.54
CA ARG A 95 22.20 15.86 -46.25
C ARG A 95 20.79 16.17 -45.71
N LYS A 96 20.76 16.65 -44.47
CA LYS A 96 20.14 17.95 -44.07
C LYS A 96 20.53 18.31 -42.64
N VAL A 97 21.11 19.50 -42.46
CA VAL A 97 21.40 20.13 -41.17
C VAL A 97 20.15 20.87 -40.71
N THR A 98 19.64 20.57 -39.51
CA THR A 98 18.67 21.42 -38.82
C THR A 98 18.87 21.25 -37.31
N LEU A 99 19.23 22.34 -36.64
CA LEU A 99 19.38 22.46 -35.18
C LEU A 99 18.02 22.30 -34.48
N TYR A 100 17.87 21.38 -33.53
CA TYR A 100 16.88 21.47 -32.44
C TYR A 100 17.26 20.61 -31.21
N HIS A 101 17.03 21.20 -30.02
CA HIS A 101 17.22 20.66 -28.68
C HIS A 101 16.54 19.29 -28.43
N PRO A 102 17.14 18.34 -27.68
CA PRO A 102 16.46 17.11 -27.31
C PRO A 102 15.80 17.20 -25.92
N GLN A 103 14.48 17.32 -25.90
CA GLN A 103 13.63 16.65 -24.90
C GLN A 103 12.94 15.49 -25.63
N LYS A 104 13.25 14.23 -25.26
CA LYS A 104 12.48 13.09 -25.76
C LYS A 104 12.16 12.09 -24.66
N ARG A 105 10.86 12.11 -24.33
CA ARG A 105 9.99 11.05 -23.83
C ARG A 105 10.29 9.73 -24.57
N MET A 106 10.52 8.64 -23.82
CA MET A 106 10.70 7.29 -24.38
C MET A 106 9.39 6.52 -24.23
N GLU A 107 8.72 6.26 -25.36
CA GLU A 107 7.66 5.25 -25.49
C GLU A 107 8.32 3.87 -25.56
N LEU A 108 7.84 2.90 -24.79
CA LEU A 108 8.27 1.51 -24.86
C LEU A 108 7.22 0.71 -25.63
N SER A 109 7.62 0.18 -26.78
CA SER A 109 6.86 -0.73 -27.64
C SER A 109 6.63 -2.11 -26.99
N GLU A 110 5.54 -2.75 -27.40
CA GLU A 110 5.12 -4.09 -27.02
C GLU A 110 6.21 -5.15 -27.20
N ILE A 111 6.43 -5.98 -26.18
CA ILE A 111 7.25 -7.20 -26.28
C ILE A 111 6.30 -8.40 -26.29
N VAL A 112 6.19 -9.02 -27.47
CA VAL A 112 5.54 -10.30 -27.73
C VAL A 112 6.36 -11.41 -27.08
N VAL A 113 5.74 -12.19 -26.19
CA VAL A 113 6.36 -13.37 -25.56
C VAL A 113 6.06 -14.60 -26.43
N THR A 114 7.05 -15.10 -27.16
CA THR A 114 7.02 -16.44 -27.74
C THR A 114 7.37 -17.47 -26.67
N LYS A 115 6.41 -18.36 -26.35
CA LYS A 115 6.61 -19.51 -25.46
C LYS A 115 7.26 -20.65 -26.25
N HIS A 116 8.47 -21.07 -25.86
CA HIS A 116 9.01 -22.36 -26.30
C HIS A 116 8.35 -23.51 -25.51
N PRO A 117 7.87 -24.57 -26.17
CA PRO A 117 7.30 -25.73 -25.52
C PRO A 117 8.40 -26.78 -25.35
N ASN A 118 8.99 -26.96 -24.16
CA ASN A 118 9.71 -28.21 -23.87
C ASN A 118 10.01 -28.52 -22.39
N GLU A 119 9.40 -27.85 -21.42
CA GLU A 119 9.61 -28.16 -19.99
C GLU A 119 8.44 -28.90 -19.32
N ARG A 120 7.56 -29.55 -20.09
CA ARG A 120 6.39 -30.27 -19.54
C ARG A 120 6.50 -31.80 -19.48
N GLU A 121 7.57 -32.42 -19.97
CA GLU A 121 7.61 -33.88 -20.07
C GLU A 121 8.49 -34.61 -19.05
N LEU A 122 9.22 -33.93 -18.16
CA LEU A 122 10.16 -34.61 -17.24
C LEU A 122 9.68 -34.81 -15.79
N TYR A 123 8.40 -34.61 -15.49
CA TYR A 123 7.82 -34.92 -14.16
C TYR A 123 6.42 -35.52 -14.29
N LYS A 124 6.34 -36.78 -14.74
CA LYS A 124 5.22 -37.66 -14.41
C LYS A 124 5.64 -38.58 -13.26
N LYS A 125 5.53 -38.07 -12.04
CA LYS A 125 5.49 -38.91 -10.84
C LYS A 125 4.01 -39.00 -10.45
N GLU A 126 3.45 -40.20 -10.49
CA GLU A 126 2.05 -40.47 -10.20
C GLU A 126 1.67 -39.94 -8.83
N MET A 127 0.83 -38.89 -8.79
CA MET A 127 0.13 -38.46 -7.59
C MET A 127 -1.21 -39.19 -7.49
N PRO A 128 -1.65 -39.58 -6.27
CA PRO A 128 -2.94 -40.24 -6.10
C PRO A 128 -4.09 -39.31 -6.54
N ARG A 129 -5.00 -39.87 -7.34
CA ARG A 129 -6.08 -39.18 -8.11
C ARG A 129 -6.98 -38.25 -7.27
N ALA A 130 -7.02 -38.40 -5.94
CA ALA A 130 -7.76 -37.55 -5.02
C ALA A 130 -7.03 -36.21 -4.66
N GLN A 131 -5.70 -36.20 -4.62
CA GLN A 131 -4.91 -34.98 -4.36
C GLN A 131 -4.88 -34.03 -5.56
N ASP A 132 -4.94 -34.56 -6.80
CA ASP A 132 -4.98 -33.75 -8.02
C ASP A 132 -6.32 -33.03 -8.20
N LEU A 133 -7.44 -33.63 -7.75
CA LEU A 133 -8.76 -32.99 -7.75
C LEU A 133 -8.86 -31.88 -6.69
N LEU A 134 -8.31 -32.08 -5.49
CA LEU A 134 -8.25 -31.07 -4.45
C LEU A 134 -7.31 -29.92 -4.81
N TRP A 135 -6.14 -30.21 -5.37
CA TRP A 135 -5.19 -29.19 -5.84
C TRP A 135 -5.72 -28.39 -7.04
N ARG A 136 -6.41 -29.04 -7.99
CA ARG A 136 -7.09 -28.35 -9.08
C ARG A 136 -8.23 -27.49 -8.56
N SER A 137 -9.08 -28.01 -7.68
CA SER A 137 -10.17 -27.23 -7.08
C SER A 137 -9.64 -26.02 -6.31
N TRP A 138 -8.55 -26.20 -5.55
CA TRP A 138 -7.87 -25.13 -4.83
C TRP A 138 -7.30 -24.05 -5.76
N ASN A 139 -6.63 -24.44 -6.85
CA ASN A 139 -6.10 -23.50 -7.84
C ASN A 139 -7.20 -22.75 -8.60
N TRP A 140 -8.33 -23.41 -8.90
CA TRP A 140 -9.50 -22.76 -9.51
C TRP A 140 -10.16 -21.77 -8.56
N ILE A 141 -10.30 -22.13 -7.28
CA ILE A 141 -10.81 -21.23 -6.24
C ILE A 141 -9.88 -20.02 -6.08
N HIS A 142 -8.57 -20.21 -6.01
CA HIS A 142 -7.60 -19.11 -5.95
C HIS A 142 -7.62 -18.21 -7.18
N HIS A 143 -7.79 -18.79 -8.38
CA HIS A 143 -7.86 -18.02 -9.61
C HIS A 143 -9.15 -17.17 -9.64
N GLY A 144 -10.30 -17.75 -9.29
CA GLY A 144 -11.57 -17.03 -9.19
C GLY A 144 -11.56 -15.95 -8.11
N PHE A 145 -10.94 -16.22 -6.96
CA PHE A 145 -10.79 -15.23 -5.89
C PHE A 145 -9.91 -14.05 -6.31
N GLY A 146 -8.86 -14.31 -7.13
CA GLY A 146 -8.00 -13.26 -7.68
C GLY A 146 -8.76 -12.17 -8.44
N TYR A 147 -9.81 -12.53 -9.19
CA TYR A 147 -10.66 -11.58 -9.94
C TYR A 147 -11.53 -10.69 -9.04
N LEU A 148 -11.82 -11.14 -7.82
CA LEU A 148 -12.70 -10.45 -6.87
C LEU A 148 -11.93 -9.63 -5.83
N THR A 149 -10.65 -9.93 -5.62
CA THR A 149 -9.79 -9.26 -4.64
C THR A 149 -9.17 -7.96 -5.16
N GLY A 150 -8.60 -7.16 -4.25
CA GLY A 150 -7.93 -5.91 -4.57
C GLY A 150 -8.87 -4.92 -5.25
N GLU A 151 -8.41 -4.32 -6.34
CA GLU A 151 -9.16 -3.26 -7.06
C GLU A 151 -10.08 -3.80 -8.17
N MET A 152 -10.12 -5.13 -8.37
CA MET A 152 -10.78 -5.80 -9.51
C MET A 152 -10.38 -5.17 -10.86
N LYS A 153 -9.07 -5.10 -11.15
CA LYS A 153 -8.53 -4.37 -12.32
C LYS A 153 -9.05 -4.89 -13.65
N GLU A 154 -9.10 -6.21 -13.83
CA GLU A 154 -9.58 -6.85 -15.05
C GLU A 154 -11.07 -6.56 -15.30
N TYR A 155 -11.87 -6.57 -14.23
CA TYR A 155 -13.27 -6.13 -14.28
C TYR A 155 -13.37 -4.64 -14.64
N GLY A 156 -12.51 -3.79 -14.08
CA GLY A 156 -12.42 -2.37 -14.43
C GLY A 156 -12.11 -2.12 -15.91
N GLU A 157 -11.17 -2.88 -16.50
CA GLU A 157 -10.86 -2.80 -17.94
C GLU A 157 -12.04 -3.29 -18.81
N TRP A 158 -12.73 -4.35 -18.38
CA TRP A 158 -13.95 -4.81 -19.05
C TRP A 158 -15.09 -3.78 -18.98
N MET A 159 -15.21 -3.08 -17.85
CA MET A 159 -16.22 -2.06 -17.61
C MET A 159 -16.09 -0.83 -18.52
N LYS A 160 -14.88 -0.45 -18.93
CA LYS A 160 -14.64 0.69 -19.86
C LYS A 160 -15.38 0.54 -21.19
N LYS A 161 -15.68 -0.69 -21.61
CA LYS A 161 -16.36 -1.00 -22.88
C LYS A 161 -17.90 -1.02 -22.77
N LYS A 162 -18.45 -0.78 -21.58
CA LYS A 162 -19.91 -0.87 -21.32
C LYS A 162 -20.62 0.47 -21.48
N PRO A 163 -21.95 0.49 -21.64
CA PRO A 163 -22.71 1.74 -21.67
C PRO A 163 -22.52 2.57 -20.40
N LEU A 164 -22.65 3.89 -20.52
CA LEU A 164 -22.41 4.84 -19.43
C LEU A 164 -23.25 4.52 -18.18
N MET A 165 -24.50 4.06 -18.34
CA MET A 165 -25.36 3.71 -17.20
C MET A 165 -24.79 2.55 -16.38
N VAL A 166 -24.21 1.55 -17.04
CA VAL A 166 -23.58 0.41 -16.36
C VAL A 166 -22.28 0.85 -15.69
N GLN A 167 -21.51 1.71 -16.35
CA GLN A 167 -20.31 2.32 -15.75
C GLN A 167 -20.67 3.14 -14.51
N LEU A 168 -21.75 3.91 -14.55
CA LEU A 168 -22.19 4.73 -13.43
C LEU A 168 -22.51 3.87 -12.20
N VAL A 169 -23.15 2.71 -12.38
CA VAL A 169 -23.39 1.76 -11.28
C VAL A 169 -22.07 1.26 -10.69
N ASP A 170 -21.09 0.87 -11.51
CA ASP A 170 -19.76 0.48 -11.04
C ASP A 170 -19.08 1.62 -10.25
N TRP A 171 -19.14 2.85 -10.77
CA TRP A 171 -18.54 4.02 -10.10
C TRP A 171 -19.21 4.35 -8.78
N ILE A 172 -20.53 4.18 -8.67
CA ILE A 172 -21.30 4.33 -7.42
C ILE A 172 -20.89 3.25 -6.40
N LEU A 173 -20.76 1.99 -6.84
CA LEU A 173 -20.34 0.90 -5.95
C LEU A 173 -18.89 1.11 -5.47
N ARG A 174 -17.97 1.46 -6.37
CA ARG A 174 -16.60 1.84 -5.99
C ARG A 174 -16.58 3.05 -5.07
N GLY A 175 -17.41 4.06 -5.35
CA GLY A 175 -17.57 5.23 -4.50
C GLY A 175 -18.08 4.88 -3.11
N THR A 176 -18.96 3.91 -3.00
CA THR A 176 -19.43 3.38 -1.72
C THR A 176 -18.27 2.77 -0.92
N SER A 177 -17.46 1.89 -1.52
CA SER A 177 -16.34 1.25 -0.82
C SER A 177 -15.16 2.19 -0.53
N GLN A 178 -15.01 3.27 -1.32
CA GLN A 178 -13.89 4.21 -1.19
C GLN A 178 -13.90 5.01 0.12
N VAL A 179 -15.01 5.04 0.85
CA VAL A 179 -15.07 5.63 2.21
C VAL A 179 -14.01 5.01 3.13
N MET A 180 -13.71 3.72 2.95
CA MET A 180 -12.66 2.98 3.67
C MET A 180 -11.44 2.68 2.79
N PHE A 181 -11.19 3.51 1.78
CA PHE A 181 -10.09 3.43 0.82
C PHE A 181 -10.08 2.17 -0.06
N VAL A 182 -11.23 1.52 -0.22
CA VAL A 182 -11.37 0.33 -1.04
C VAL A 182 -11.91 0.71 -2.42
N ASN A 183 -11.19 0.31 -3.48
CA ASN A 183 -11.61 0.51 -4.87
C ASN A 183 -12.17 -0.81 -5.45
N ASN A 184 -13.26 -1.32 -4.88
CA ASN A 184 -13.80 -2.64 -5.23
C ASN A 184 -15.35 -2.60 -5.29
N PRO A 185 -15.98 -2.78 -6.46
CA PRO A 185 -17.43 -2.69 -6.59
C PRO A 185 -18.18 -3.81 -5.86
N LEU A 186 -17.57 -5.00 -5.70
CA LEU A 186 -18.16 -6.07 -4.90
C LEU A 186 -18.17 -5.71 -3.42
N SER A 187 -17.06 -5.16 -2.89
CA SER A 187 -17.04 -4.62 -1.53
C SER A 187 -18.09 -3.51 -1.35
N GLY A 188 -18.24 -2.63 -2.34
CA GLY A 188 -19.28 -1.59 -2.37
C GLY A 188 -20.70 -2.16 -2.27
N LEU A 189 -20.98 -3.22 -3.02
CA LEU A 189 -22.28 -3.91 -2.99
C LEU A 189 -22.56 -4.53 -1.62
N ILE A 190 -21.57 -5.17 -1.01
CA ILE A 190 -21.70 -5.77 0.33
C ILE A 190 -21.92 -4.68 1.40
N ILE A 191 -21.26 -3.53 1.25
CA ILE A 191 -21.47 -2.36 2.12
C ILE A 191 -22.91 -1.83 1.94
N LEU A 192 -23.43 -1.71 0.72
CA LEU A 192 -24.83 -1.32 0.52
C LEU A 192 -25.80 -2.32 1.18
N ALA A 193 -25.52 -3.63 1.13
CA ALA A 193 -26.34 -4.63 1.84
C ALA A 193 -26.31 -4.42 3.37
N GLY A 194 -25.14 -4.10 3.94
CA GLY A 194 -25.03 -3.74 5.36
C GLY A 194 -25.78 -2.44 5.72
N LEU A 195 -25.75 -1.43 4.83
CA LEU A 195 -26.53 -0.19 4.99
C LEU A 195 -28.02 -0.46 4.92
N PHE A 196 -28.48 -1.34 4.03
CA PHE A 196 -29.88 -1.76 3.96
C PHE A 196 -30.35 -2.41 5.27
N ILE A 197 -29.51 -3.26 5.87
CA ILE A 197 -29.78 -3.89 7.17
C ILE A 197 -29.82 -2.85 8.31
N GLN A 198 -29.00 -1.81 8.23
CA GLN A 198 -29.03 -0.71 9.21
C GLN A 198 -30.31 0.12 9.08
N SER A 199 -30.56 0.68 7.89
CA SER A 199 -31.78 1.40 7.56
C SER A 199 -31.88 1.58 6.04
N PRO A 200 -32.97 1.12 5.40
CA PRO A 200 -33.21 1.38 3.98
C PRO A 200 -33.29 2.87 3.64
N TRP A 201 -33.75 3.71 4.57
CA TRP A 201 -33.78 5.16 4.38
C TRP A 201 -32.38 5.75 4.28
N TRP A 202 -31.46 5.34 5.16
CA TRP A 202 -30.09 5.84 5.15
C TRP A 202 -29.34 5.38 3.90
N MET A 203 -29.54 4.12 3.51
CA MET A 203 -29.02 3.62 2.24
C MET A 203 -29.52 4.47 1.07
N LEU A 204 -30.82 4.79 1.02
CA LEU A 204 -31.42 5.60 -0.05
C LEU A 204 -30.81 7.00 -0.13
N THR A 205 -30.71 7.71 0.99
CA THR A 205 -30.13 9.07 1.02
C THR A 205 -28.63 9.04 0.69
N GLY A 206 -27.89 8.04 1.18
CA GLY A 206 -26.50 7.80 0.80
C GLY A 206 -26.33 7.54 -0.70
N CYS A 207 -27.13 6.65 -1.28
CA CYS A 207 -27.15 6.38 -2.72
C CYS A 207 -27.51 7.62 -3.54
N ALA A 208 -28.44 8.45 -3.07
CA ALA A 208 -28.75 9.73 -3.69
C ALA A 208 -27.53 10.66 -3.67
N GLY A 209 -26.87 10.80 -2.51
CA GLY A 209 -25.70 11.66 -2.37
C GLY A 209 -24.51 11.25 -3.23
N THR A 210 -24.19 9.95 -3.28
CA THR A 210 -23.09 9.45 -4.13
C THR A 210 -23.40 9.58 -5.63
N THR A 211 -24.66 9.36 -6.02
CA THR A 211 -25.10 9.54 -7.41
C THR A 211 -24.98 11.00 -7.82
N VAL A 212 -25.51 11.92 -7.01
CA VAL A 212 -25.44 13.36 -7.29
C VAL A 212 -23.99 13.83 -7.33
N SER A 213 -23.15 13.47 -6.36
CA SER A 213 -21.74 13.83 -6.34
C SER A 213 -20.98 13.30 -7.58
N THR A 214 -21.26 12.06 -7.99
CA THR A 214 -20.65 11.47 -9.20
C THR A 214 -21.10 12.19 -10.47
N LEU A 215 -22.40 12.47 -10.61
CA LEU A 215 -22.94 13.23 -11.74
C LEU A 215 -22.41 14.67 -11.79
N THR A 216 -22.24 15.32 -10.64
CA THR A 216 -21.65 16.66 -10.56
C THR A 216 -20.17 16.63 -10.97
N ALA A 217 -19.40 15.61 -10.58
CA ALA A 217 -18.03 15.46 -11.03
C ALA A 217 -17.94 15.29 -12.57
N LEU A 218 -18.89 14.57 -13.16
CA LEU A 218 -19.02 14.44 -14.62
C LEU A 218 -19.36 15.78 -15.29
N ALA A 219 -20.31 16.54 -14.73
CA ALA A 219 -20.71 17.85 -15.22
C ALA A 219 -19.56 18.87 -15.13
N LEU A 220 -18.77 18.82 -14.06
CA LEU A 220 -17.57 19.64 -13.84
C LEU A 220 -16.33 19.12 -14.59
N SER A 221 -16.49 18.12 -15.46
CA SER A 221 -15.40 17.54 -16.26
C SER A 221 -14.16 17.15 -15.44
N GLN A 222 -14.37 16.60 -14.24
CA GLN A 222 -13.29 16.07 -13.40
C GLN A 222 -12.63 14.84 -14.06
N ASP A 223 -11.43 14.49 -13.59
CA ASP A 223 -10.65 13.39 -14.15
C ASP A 223 -11.46 12.08 -14.17
N ARG A 224 -11.58 11.49 -15.37
CA ARG A 224 -12.39 10.29 -15.59
C ARG A 224 -11.83 9.08 -14.87
N SER A 225 -10.52 8.98 -14.69
CA SER A 225 -9.92 7.85 -13.97
C SER A 225 -10.24 7.90 -12.47
N SER A 226 -10.24 9.10 -11.90
CA SER A 226 -10.63 9.37 -10.50
C SER A 226 -12.12 9.12 -10.26
N ILE A 227 -12.98 9.54 -11.20
CA ILE A 227 -14.42 9.21 -11.15
C ILE A 227 -14.63 7.70 -11.21
N ALA A 228 -13.96 7.03 -12.16
CA ALA A 228 -14.10 5.58 -12.34
C ALA A 228 -13.58 4.77 -11.15
N ALA A 229 -12.60 5.30 -10.42
CA ALA A 229 -12.10 4.72 -9.17
C ALA A 229 -13.01 5.03 -7.96
N GLY A 230 -14.11 5.77 -8.13
CA GLY A 230 -15.05 6.13 -7.05
C GLY A 230 -14.61 7.32 -6.18
N LEU A 231 -13.52 8.01 -6.51
CA LEU A 231 -12.94 9.08 -5.68
C LEU A 231 -13.83 10.34 -5.58
N HIS A 232 -14.81 10.48 -6.48
CA HIS A 232 -15.82 11.54 -6.42
C HIS A 232 -17.16 11.09 -5.85
N GLY A 233 -17.31 9.82 -5.45
CA GLY A 233 -18.55 9.26 -4.91
C GLY A 233 -18.59 9.14 -3.39
N TYR A 234 -17.44 8.87 -2.75
CA TYR A 234 -17.40 8.50 -1.33
C TYR A 234 -17.71 9.64 -0.35
N ASN A 235 -17.37 10.89 -0.70
CA ASN A 235 -17.79 12.02 0.12
C ASN A 235 -19.33 12.23 0.03
N GLY A 236 -19.89 12.03 -1.17
CA GLY A 236 -21.34 12.16 -1.40
C GLY A 236 -22.17 11.11 -0.65
N ILE A 237 -21.71 9.85 -0.57
CA ILE A 237 -22.44 8.83 0.21
C ILE A 237 -22.49 9.20 1.69
N LEU A 238 -21.37 9.67 2.27
CA LEU A 238 -21.30 10.11 3.66
C LEU A 238 -22.19 11.33 3.92
N VAL A 239 -22.24 12.29 2.98
CA VAL A 239 -23.17 13.44 3.07
C VAL A 239 -24.59 12.94 3.21
N GLY A 240 -25.06 12.10 2.28
CA GLY A 240 -26.43 11.59 2.29
C GLY A 240 -26.77 10.77 3.55
N LEU A 241 -25.84 9.92 4.00
CA LEU A 241 -26.00 9.12 5.21
C LEU A 241 -26.10 10.00 6.46
N LEU A 242 -25.11 10.86 6.70
CA LEU A 242 -25.04 11.59 7.96
C LEU A 242 -26.05 12.73 8.04
N MET A 243 -26.53 13.27 6.91
CA MET A 243 -27.68 14.17 6.92
C MET A 243 -28.97 13.45 7.37
N ALA A 244 -29.14 12.17 7.04
CA ALA A 244 -30.26 11.36 7.52
C ALA A 244 -30.09 11.00 9.00
N VAL A 245 -28.90 10.52 9.39
CA VAL A 245 -28.58 10.14 10.78
C VAL A 245 -28.79 11.31 11.75
N TYR A 246 -28.42 12.53 11.36
CA TYR A 246 -28.55 13.71 12.23
C TYR A 246 -29.87 14.49 12.04
N SER A 247 -30.84 13.99 11.26
CA SER A 247 -32.14 14.64 11.13
C SER A 247 -33.06 14.29 12.29
N ASP A 248 -33.68 15.30 12.92
CA ASP A 248 -34.66 15.11 14.00
C ASP A 248 -36.07 14.76 13.47
N LYS A 249 -36.26 14.76 12.14
CA LYS A 249 -37.52 14.37 11.48
C LYS A 249 -37.69 12.86 11.33
N GLY A 250 -36.64 12.08 11.59
CA GLY A 250 -36.64 10.62 11.46
C GLY A 250 -36.62 10.11 10.02
N ASP A 251 -36.89 8.82 9.87
CA ASP A 251 -36.82 8.14 8.58
C ASP A 251 -37.95 8.55 7.63
N TYR A 252 -37.66 8.51 6.32
CA TYR A 252 -38.60 8.82 5.23
C TYR A 252 -39.13 10.27 5.21
N TYR A 253 -38.41 11.22 5.81
CA TYR A 253 -38.65 12.65 5.59
C TYR A 253 -38.17 13.06 4.19
N TRP A 254 -39.02 12.87 3.17
CA TRP A 254 -38.69 13.07 1.75
C TRP A 254 -38.13 14.45 1.40
N TRP A 255 -38.51 15.49 2.14
CA TRP A 255 -37.96 16.84 1.99
C TRP A 255 -36.45 16.93 2.28
N LEU A 256 -35.85 15.91 2.89
CA LEU A 256 -34.41 15.82 3.08
C LEU A 256 -33.64 15.54 1.78
N LEU A 257 -34.28 14.98 0.73
CA LEU A 257 -33.59 14.66 -0.52
C LEU A 257 -33.05 15.90 -1.28
N PRO A 258 -33.80 17.01 -1.42
CA PRO A 258 -33.27 18.24 -2.01
C PRO A 258 -31.99 18.78 -1.34
N PRO A 259 -31.92 18.99 -0.01
CA PRO A 259 -30.67 19.43 0.61
C PRO A 259 -29.58 18.36 0.48
N VAL A 260 -29.88 17.06 0.57
CA VAL A 260 -28.88 16.00 0.31
C VAL A 260 -28.26 16.15 -1.07
N ALA A 261 -29.08 16.40 -2.10
CA ALA A 261 -28.58 16.63 -3.45
C ALA A 261 -27.68 17.87 -3.50
N VAL A 262 -28.14 19.02 -3.01
CA VAL A 262 -27.39 20.29 -3.05
C VAL A 262 -26.06 20.18 -2.32
N ILE A 263 -26.04 19.62 -1.10
CA ILE A 263 -24.81 19.48 -0.31
C ILE A 263 -23.86 18.46 -0.95
N SER A 264 -24.38 17.41 -1.58
CA SER A 264 -23.57 16.44 -2.33
C SER A 264 -22.92 17.03 -3.58
N MET A 265 -23.56 18.01 -4.24
CA MET A 265 -22.95 18.73 -5.37
C MET A 265 -21.69 19.53 -4.96
N ALA A 266 -21.58 19.93 -3.69
CA ALA A 266 -20.39 20.64 -3.19
C ALA A 266 -19.16 19.72 -3.06
N CYS A 267 -19.36 18.41 -2.96
CA CYS A 267 -18.28 17.45 -2.71
C CYS A 267 -17.21 17.45 -3.81
N PRO A 268 -17.52 17.33 -5.12
CA PRO A 268 -16.51 17.39 -6.17
C PRO A 268 -15.78 18.75 -6.24
N VAL A 269 -16.47 19.84 -5.94
CA VAL A 269 -15.88 21.19 -5.89
C VAL A 269 -14.84 21.28 -4.78
N LEU A 270 -15.21 20.86 -3.56
CA LEU A 270 -14.31 20.81 -2.41
C LEU A 270 -13.15 19.84 -2.62
N SER A 271 -13.42 18.65 -3.18
CA SER A 271 -12.37 17.67 -3.55
C SER A 271 -11.35 18.28 -4.51
N SER A 272 -11.82 18.99 -5.54
CA SER A 272 -10.95 19.62 -6.55
C SER A 272 -10.11 20.76 -5.94
N ALA A 273 -10.74 21.62 -5.15
CA ALA A 273 -10.07 22.74 -4.48
C ALA A 273 -9.00 22.24 -3.48
N LEU A 274 -9.37 21.29 -2.61
CA LEU A 274 -8.43 20.69 -1.65
C LEU A 274 -7.32 19.92 -2.36
N GLY A 275 -7.64 19.17 -3.42
CA GLY A 275 -6.66 18.43 -4.22
C GLY A 275 -5.62 19.36 -4.86
N SER A 276 -6.03 20.54 -5.30
CA SER A 276 -5.10 21.55 -5.85
C SER A 276 -4.11 22.09 -4.80
N ILE A 277 -4.51 22.12 -3.53
CA ILE A 277 -3.63 22.52 -2.43
C ILE A 277 -2.72 21.34 -2.03
N PHE A 278 -3.33 20.18 -1.77
CA PHE A 278 -2.66 19.03 -1.17
C PHE A 278 -1.75 18.26 -2.12
N SER A 279 -2.00 18.32 -3.43
CA SER A 279 -1.09 17.75 -4.44
C SER A 279 0.32 18.30 -4.38
N LYS A 280 0.53 19.54 -3.87
CA LYS A 280 1.86 20.13 -3.67
C LYS A 280 2.72 19.36 -2.67
N TRP A 281 2.08 18.63 -1.74
CA TRP A 281 2.74 17.76 -0.76
C TRP A 281 2.47 16.27 -1.00
N ASP A 282 1.86 15.93 -2.15
CA ASP A 282 1.42 14.57 -2.48
C ASP A 282 0.53 13.96 -1.37
N LEU A 283 -0.47 14.75 -0.91
CA LEU A 283 -1.42 14.35 0.13
C LEU A 283 -2.82 14.09 -0.44
N PRO A 284 -3.55 13.09 0.08
CA PRO A 284 -4.93 12.82 -0.31
C PRO A 284 -5.89 13.81 0.40
N VAL A 285 -7.07 14.05 -0.19
CA VAL A 285 -8.08 14.93 0.42
C VAL A 285 -8.91 14.27 1.52
N PHE A 286 -8.85 12.93 1.62
CA PHE A 286 -9.63 12.14 2.58
C PHE A 286 -11.12 12.51 2.58
N THR A 287 -11.79 12.43 3.72
CA THR A 287 -13.20 12.80 3.88
C THR A 287 -13.38 14.27 4.25
N LEU A 288 -12.37 15.14 4.02
CA LEU A 288 -12.51 16.58 4.27
C LEU A 288 -13.67 17.23 3.47
N PRO A 289 -13.90 16.91 2.17
CA PRO A 289 -15.05 17.45 1.45
C PRO A 289 -16.38 17.14 2.16
N PHE A 290 -16.58 15.89 2.60
CA PHE A 290 -17.73 15.48 3.39
C PHE A 290 -17.83 16.27 4.70
N ASN A 291 -16.75 16.34 5.47
CA ASN A 291 -16.74 16.98 6.79
C ASN A 291 -17.08 18.47 6.67
N ILE A 292 -16.48 19.19 5.71
CA ILE A 292 -16.78 20.60 5.46
C ILE A 292 -18.25 20.77 5.07
N ALA A 293 -18.74 19.96 4.13
CA ALA A 293 -20.09 20.09 3.60
C ALA A 293 -21.17 19.78 4.65
N VAL A 294 -21.04 18.67 5.39
CA VAL A 294 -22.01 18.28 6.42
C VAL A 294 -21.93 19.19 7.64
N THR A 295 -20.73 19.56 8.12
CA THR A 295 -20.63 20.49 9.25
C THR A 295 -21.24 21.85 8.90
N LEU A 296 -21.04 22.35 7.67
CA LEU A 296 -21.68 23.59 7.21
C LEU A 296 -23.21 23.47 7.18
N TYR A 297 -23.74 22.36 6.63
CA TYR A 297 -25.18 22.10 6.60
C TYR A 297 -25.78 22.06 8.02
N LEU A 298 -25.20 21.25 8.91
CA LEU A 298 -25.69 21.08 10.27
C LEU A 298 -25.60 22.39 11.08
N ALA A 299 -24.57 23.21 10.86
CA ALA A 299 -24.45 24.52 11.49
C ALA A 299 -25.49 25.52 10.96
N ALA A 300 -25.80 25.46 9.66
CA ALA A 300 -26.76 26.36 9.02
C ALA A 300 -28.21 26.04 9.40
N THR A 301 -28.55 24.75 9.57
CA THR A 301 -29.90 24.34 9.99
C THR A 301 -30.00 24.33 11.51
N GLY A 302 -29.19 23.52 12.19
CA GLY A 302 -29.25 23.33 13.63
C GLY A 302 -30.57 22.72 14.12
N HIS A 303 -30.68 22.57 15.45
CA HIS A 303 -31.82 21.91 16.07
C HIS A 303 -33.15 22.67 15.89
N TYR A 304 -33.10 24.00 15.84
CA TYR A 304 -34.30 24.85 15.84
C TYR A 304 -34.79 25.23 14.44
N ASN A 305 -34.24 24.65 13.37
CA ASN A 305 -34.74 24.93 12.02
C ASN A 305 -36.18 24.40 11.84
N PRO A 306 -37.11 25.20 11.29
CA PRO A 306 -38.49 24.75 11.12
C PRO A 306 -38.63 23.62 10.08
N PHE A 307 -37.77 23.58 9.06
CA PHE A 307 -37.85 22.63 7.95
C PHE A 307 -36.93 21.43 8.13
N PHE A 308 -35.70 21.67 8.59
CA PHE A 308 -34.63 20.69 8.66
C PHE A 308 -33.96 20.65 10.05
N PRO A 309 -34.74 20.41 11.13
CA PRO A 309 -34.17 20.35 12.47
C PRO A 309 -33.21 19.18 12.59
N THR A 310 -32.08 19.42 13.23
CA THR A 310 -31.06 18.39 13.52
C THR A 310 -31.21 17.85 14.94
N ILE A 311 -30.69 16.64 15.19
CA ILE A 311 -30.63 16.08 16.54
C ILE A 311 -29.88 17.04 17.46
N LEU A 312 -30.40 17.26 18.66
CA LEU A 312 -29.81 18.17 19.65
C LEU A 312 -28.55 17.55 20.27
N ILE A 313 -27.40 18.14 19.96
CA ILE A 313 -26.12 17.79 20.58
C ILE A 313 -25.81 18.81 21.68
N LYS A 314 -25.47 18.34 22.87
CA LYS A 314 -25.15 19.18 24.03
C LYS A 314 -23.74 18.89 24.53
N PRO A 315 -23.04 19.92 25.07
CA PRO A 315 -21.79 19.69 25.77
C PRO A 315 -22.01 18.92 27.06
N VAL A 316 -21.00 18.15 27.46
CA VAL A 316 -20.97 17.49 28.76
C VAL A 316 -20.75 18.55 29.84
N VAL A 317 -21.72 18.70 30.75
CA VAL A 317 -21.71 19.72 31.81
C VAL A 317 -21.49 19.15 33.23
N ALA A 318 -21.44 17.83 33.35
CA ALA A 318 -21.26 17.14 34.61
C ALA A 318 -20.33 15.94 34.43
N VAL A 319 -19.62 15.56 35.50
CA VAL A 319 -18.80 14.36 35.52
C VAL A 319 -19.71 13.14 35.39
N PRO A 320 -19.48 12.24 34.42
CA PRO A 320 -20.29 11.04 34.29
C PRO A 320 -20.05 10.11 35.48
N ASN A 321 -21.12 9.55 36.04
CA ASN A 321 -21.02 8.56 37.10
C ASN A 321 -20.71 7.19 36.48
N ILE A 322 -19.44 6.75 36.60
CA ILE A 322 -18.97 5.49 36.01
C ILE A 322 -18.73 4.47 37.11
N THR A 323 -19.53 3.42 37.09
CA THR A 323 -19.37 2.25 37.96
C THR A 323 -18.56 1.19 37.21
N TRP A 324 -17.25 1.10 37.46
CA TRP A 324 -16.35 0.20 36.71
C TRP A 324 -16.72 -1.29 36.77
N SER A 325 -17.43 -1.73 37.82
CA SER A 325 -17.93 -3.11 37.92
C SER A 325 -19.04 -3.42 36.92
N ASP A 326 -19.70 -2.41 36.35
CA ASP A 326 -20.85 -2.58 35.44
C ASP A 326 -20.39 -2.76 33.98
N ILE A 327 -19.08 -2.79 33.73
CA ILE A 327 -18.54 -2.97 32.39
C ILE A 327 -18.99 -4.31 31.79
N ASN A 328 -19.69 -4.24 30.67
CA ASN A 328 -20.12 -5.39 29.92
C ASN A 328 -19.07 -5.77 28.85
N VAL A 329 -18.26 -6.79 29.13
CA VAL A 329 -17.18 -7.25 28.23
C VAL A 329 -17.70 -7.70 26.86
N PRO A 330 -18.81 -8.45 26.74
CA PRO A 330 -19.42 -8.73 25.43
C PRO A 330 -19.77 -7.48 24.62
N LEU A 331 -20.39 -6.46 25.22
CA LEU A 331 -20.68 -5.19 24.52
C LEU A 331 -19.40 -4.43 24.17
N LEU A 332 -18.38 -4.53 25.00
CA LEU A 332 -17.06 -3.97 24.71
C LEU A 332 -16.46 -4.62 23.45
N LEU A 333 -16.47 -5.94 23.35
CA LEU A 333 -16.02 -6.66 22.15
C LEU A 333 -16.90 -6.35 20.92
N GLN A 334 -18.22 -6.24 21.10
CA GLN A 334 -19.14 -5.83 20.04
C GLN A 334 -18.89 -4.40 19.56
N SER A 335 -18.32 -3.52 20.39
CA SER A 335 -17.97 -2.16 19.98
C SER A 335 -16.95 -2.13 18.85
N ILE A 336 -16.16 -3.19 18.65
CA ILE A 336 -15.17 -3.28 17.57
C ILE A 336 -15.87 -3.28 16.19
N PRO A 337 -16.74 -4.25 15.85
CA PRO A 337 -17.50 -4.16 14.61
C PRO A 337 -18.43 -2.95 14.57
N VAL A 338 -19.06 -2.54 15.67
CA VAL A 338 -19.89 -1.30 15.69
C VAL A 338 -19.05 -0.08 15.29
N GLY A 339 -17.81 0.03 15.76
CA GLY A 339 -16.87 1.07 15.36
C GLY A 339 -16.60 1.09 13.85
N ILE A 340 -16.57 -0.08 13.20
CA ILE A 340 -16.47 -0.15 11.74
C ILE A 340 -17.78 0.33 11.07
N GLY A 341 -18.93 -0.04 11.62
CA GLY A 341 -20.24 0.45 11.17
C GLY A 341 -20.36 1.97 11.25
N GLN A 342 -19.87 2.57 12.34
CA GLN A 342 -19.93 4.01 12.60
C GLN A 342 -19.14 4.87 11.60
N VAL A 343 -18.24 4.26 10.80
CA VAL A 343 -17.63 4.94 9.64
C VAL A 343 -18.70 5.47 8.67
N TYR A 344 -19.83 4.76 8.56
CA TYR A 344 -21.01 5.16 7.78
C TYR A 344 -22.18 5.61 8.66
N GLY A 345 -21.95 5.87 9.96
CA GLY A 345 -23.00 6.21 10.93
C GLY A 345 -23.89 5.05 11.37
N CYS A 346 -23.44 3.80 11.21
CA CYS A 346 -24.22 2.61 11.54
C CYS A 346 -23.89 2.08 12.95
N GLY A 347 -24.91 2.01 13.82
CA GLY A 347 -24.76 1.47 15.18
C GLY A 347 -24.96 -0.05 15.32
N ASN A 348 -25.40 -0.74 14.26
CA ASN A 348 -25.67 -2.17 14.31
C ASN A 348 -24.36 -3.00 14.19
N PRO A 349 -24.03 -3.89 15.16
CA PRO A 349 -22.82 -4.72 15.10
C PRO A 349 -22.78 -5.64 13.87
N TRP A 350 -23.94 -6.12 13.39
CA TRP A 350 -24.02 -6.96 12.19
C TRP A 350 -23.64 -6.19 10.93
N THR A 351 -24.09 -4.95 10.80
CA THR A 351 -23.70 -4.06 9.70
C THR A 351 -22.18 -3.84 9.71
N GLY A 352 -21.61 -3.58 10.89
CA GLY A 352 -20.16 -3.49 11.06
C GLY A 352 -19.38 -4.76 10.69
N GLY A 353 -19.90 -5.93 11.07
CA GLY A 353 -19.35 -7.22 10.67
C GLY A 353 -19.40 -7.44 9.14
N ILE A 354 -20.50 -7.06 8.49
CA ILE A 354 -20.64 -7.11 7.03
C ILE A 354 -19.62 -6.19 6.35
N PHE A 355 -19.39 -5.00 6.90
CA PHE A 355 -18.35 -4.09 6.39
C PHE A 355 -16.96 -4.69 6.53
N LEU A 356 -16.64 -5.35 7.65
CA LEU A 356 -15.37 -6.09 7.79
C LEU A 356 -15.21 -7.18 6.73
N VAL A 357 -16.27 -7.93 6.40
CA VAL A 357 -16.25 -8.92 5.30
C VAL A 357 -15.99 -8.24 3.96
N ALA A 358 -16.62 -7.08 3.70
CA ALA A 358 -16.38 -6.31 2.48
C ALA A 358 -14.92 -5.86 2.36
N LEU A 359 -14.29 -5.42 3.46
CA LEU A 359 -12.88 -5.06 3.49
C LEU A 359 -11.99 -6.29 3.28
N LEU A 360 -12.30 -7.41 3.94
CA LEU A 360 -11.54 -8.66 3.85
C LEU A 360 -11.45 -9.19 2.42
N ILE A 361 -12.55 -9.10 1.66
CA ILE A 361 -12.60 -9.49 0.25
C ILE A 361 -11.63 -8.65 -0.60
N SER A 362 -11.57 -7.34 -0.35
CA SER A 362 -10.63 -6.48 -1.09
C SER A 362 -9.19 -6.65 -0.61
N SER A 363 -8.95 -6.60 0.70
CA SER A 363 -7.63 -6.65 1.32
C SER A 363 -7.74 -7.10 2.78
N PRO A 364 -7.21 -8.28 3.12
CA PRO A 364 -7.07 -8.72 4.50
C PRO A 364 -6.30 -7.73 5.38
N LEU A 365 -5.32 -7.02 4.82
CA LEU A 365 -4.55 -6.02 5.58
C LEU A 365 -5.35 -4.76 5.91
N ILE A 366 -6.24 -4.31 5.01
CA ILE A 366 -7.20 -3.23 5.32
C ILE A 366 -8.15 -3.68 6.44
N CYS A 367 -8.74 -4.88 6.31
CA CYS A 367 -9.63 -5.44 7.32
C CYS A 367 -8.94 -5.55 8.70
N LEU A 368 -7.70 -6.02 8.72
CA LEU A 368 -6.91 -6.15 9.96
C LEU A 368 -6.68 -4.80 10.63
N HIS A 369 -6.20 -3.79 9.89
CA HIS A 369 -5.95 -2.46 10.46
C HIS A 369 -7.25 -1.74 10.84
N ALA A 370 -8.36 -2.01 10.16
CA ALA A 370 -9.67 -1.53 10.56
C ALA A 370 -10.02 -2.02 11.98
N ALA A 371 -9.95 -3.34 12.20
CA ALA A 371 -10.25 -3.97 13.49
C ALA A 371 -9.27 -3.53 14.59
N ILE A 372 -7.97 -3.44 14.27
CA ILE A 372 -6.94 -2.95 15.20
C ILE A 372 -7.21 -1.50 15.59
N GLY A 373 -7.43 -0.61 14.61
CA GLY A 373 -7.70 0.81 14.88
C GLY A 373 -8.97 1.01 15.71
N SER A 374 -10.03 0.26 15.41
CA SER A 374 -11.25 0.25 16.22
C SER A 374 -10.99 -0.20 17.67
N THR A 375 -10.16 -1.22 17.86
CA THR A 375 -9.76 -1.72 19.19
C THR A 375 -8.91 -0.69 19.94
N VAL A 376 -7.99 -0.02 19.25
CA VAL A 376 -7.18 1.07 19.83
C VAL A 376 -8.06 2.23 20.29
N GLY A 377 -9.05 2.63 19.49
CA GLY A 377 -10.01 3.67 19.87
C GLY A 377 -10.81 3.32 21.12
N MET A 378 -11.28 2.07 21.21
CA MET A 378 -11.98 1.53 22.38
C MET A 378 -11.10 1.56 23.64
N ILE A 379 -9.84 1.10 23.54
CA ILE A 379 -8.89 1.13 24.66
C ILE A 379 -8.57 2.58 25.08
N ALA A 380 -8.38 3.48 24.12
CA ALA A 380 -8.14 4.89 24.39
C ALA A 380 -9.33 5.54 25.12
N ALA A 381 -10.57 5.21 24.71
CA ALA A 381 -11.77 5.71 25.39
C ALA A 381 -11.87 5.24 26.84
N LEU A 382 -11.53 3.98 27.12
CA LEU A 382 -11.41 3.45 28.48
C LEU A 382 -10.34 4.20 29.28
N SER A 383 -9.20 4.53 28.67
CA SER A 383 -8.09 5.20 29.37
C SER A 383 -8.42 6.62 29.86
N ILE A 384 -9.39 7.28 29.23
CA ILE A 384 -9.89 8.61 29.64
C ILE A 384 -11.23 8.55 30.38
N ALA A 385 -11.63 7.35 30.83
CA ALA A 385 -12.91 7.12 31.51
C ALA A 385 -14.11 7.69 30.72
N SER A 386 -14.17 7.41 29.41
CA SER A 386 -15.36 7.73 28.62
C SER A 386 -16.56 6.88 29.09
N PRO A 387 -17.79 7.41 29.08
CA PRO A 387 -18.98 6.64 29.44
C PRO A 387 -19.12 5.36 28.60
N PHE A 388 -19.43 4.24 29.26
CA PHE A 388 -19.48 2.93 28.59
C PHE A 388 -20.46 2.88 27.41
N ASP A 389 -21.61 3.55 27.51
CA ASP A 389 -22.59 3.59 26.42
C ASP A 389 -22.01 4.21 25.13
N SER A 390 -21.20 5.27 25.25
CA SER A 390 -20.52 5.90 24.11
C SER A 390 -19.49 4.94 23.48
N ILE A 391 -18.81 4.15 24.31
CA ILE A 391 -17.87 3.12 23.86
C ILE A 391 -18.63 2.00 23.13
N TYR A 392 -19.71 1.49 23.70
CA TYR A 392 -20.53 0.41 23.11
C TYR A 392 -21.16 0.83 21.78
N LEU A 393 -21.54 2.10 21.65
CA LEU A 393 -22.00 2.69 20.39
C LEU A 393 -20.88 2.88 19.35
N GLY A 394 -19.63 2.58 19.68
CA GLY A 394 -18.48 2.65 18.77
C GLY A 394 -18.04 4.08 18.42
N LEU A 395 -18.49 5.10 19.15
CA LEU A 395 -18.27 6.52 18.81
C LEU A 395 -16.80 6.94 18.94
N HIS A 396 -16.01 6.22 19.72
CA HIS A 396 -14.57 6.46 19.88
C HIS A 396 -13.71 5.63 18.91
N ASN A 397 -14.32 4.73 18.14
CA ASN A 397 -13.61 3.67 17.44
C ASN A 397 -13.40 3.98 15.95
N TYR A 398 -14.41 4.55 15.28
CA TYR A 398 -14.45 4.64 13.82
C TYR A 398 -13.39 5.55 13.20
N ASN A 399 -13.12 6.70 13.83
CA ASN A 399 -12.05 7.61 13.41
C ASN A 399 -10.67 6.92 13.49
N CYS A 400 -10.46 6.16 14.56
CA CYS A 400 -9.23 5.42 14.83
C CYS A 400 -9.03 4.28 13.81
N ALA A 401 -10.12 3.61 13.42
CA ALA A 401 -10.10 2.61 12.35
C ALA A 401 -9.63 3.20 11.02
N LEU A 402 -10.19 4.33 10.58
CA LEU A 402 -9.77 5.01 9.35
C LEU A 402 -8.31 5.48 9.40
N ALA A 403 -7.87 6.06 10.52
CA ALA A 403 -6.49 6.48 10.69
C ALA A 403 -5.51 5.30 10.64
N CYS A 404 -5.87 4.18 11.28
CA CYS A 404 -5.06 2.97 11.28
C CYS A 404 -4.96 2.36 9.87
N ILE A 405 -6.06 2.30 9.11
CA ILE A 405 -6.04 1.84 7.71
C ILE A 405 -5.15 2.74 6.85
N ALA A 406 -5.31 4.07 6.97
CA ALA A 406 -4.59 5.04 6.15
C ALA A 406 -3.07 4.91 6.30
N ILE A 407 -2.57 4.79 7.52
CA ILE A 407 -1.12 4.67 7.80
C ILE A 407 -0.64 3.21 7.70
N GLY A 408 -1.51 2.24 8.01
CA GLY A 408 -1.23 0.80 8.06
C GLY A 408 -1.17 0.10 6.70
N GLY A 409 -0.43 0.66 5.75
CA GLY A 409 -0.19 0.04 4.44
C GLY A 409 -0.83 0.73 3.25
N MET A 410 -1.80 1.64 3.45
CA MET A 410 -2.43 2.38 2.36
C MET A 410 -1.53 3.51 1.83
N PHE A 411 -1.23 4.51 2.66
CA PHE A 411 -0.43 5.69 2.26
C PHE A 411 1.03 5.62 2.73
N TYR A 412 1.36 4.66 3.60
CA TYR A 412 2.73 4.19 3.85
C TYR A 412 2.86 2.75 3.40
N ALA A 413 4.03 2.34 2.92
CA ALA A 413 4.28 0.93 2.67
C ALA A 413 4.31 0.15 3.99
N LEU A 414 3.65 -1.01 4.04
CA LEU A 414 3.56 -1.78 5.28
C LEU A 414 4.91 -2.43 5.66
N THR A 415 5.46 -1.95 6.77
CA THR A 415 6.64 -2.45 7.49
C THR A 415 6.28 -2.53 8.97
N TRP A 416 7.13 -3.14 9.80
CA TRP A 416 6.89 -3.15 11.25
C TRP A 416 6.88 -1.73 11.84
N GLN A 417 7.73 -0.85 11.31
CA GLN A 417 7.83 0.55 11.73
C GLN A 417 6.56 1.33 11.39
N THR A 418 6.02 1.17 10.18
CA THR A 418 4.78 1.85 9.76
C THR A 418 3.54 1.23 10.40
N HIS A 419 3.58 -0.06 10.75
CA HIS A 419 2.56 -0.67 11.60
C HIS A 419 2.51 0.00 12.98
N LEU A 420 3.65 0.16 13.67
CA LEU A 420 3.69 0.89 14.94
C LEU A 420 3.26 2.37 14.78
N LEU A 421 3.65 3.01 13.68
CA LEU A 421 3.22 4.37 13.35
C LEU A 421 1.69 4.44 13.16
N SER A 422 1.06 3.40 12.60
CA SER A 422 -0.39 3.34 12.45
C SER A 422 -1.13 3.21 13.78
N LEU A 423 -0.55 2.49 14.75
CA LEU A 423 -1.09 2.41 16.11
C LEU A 423 -0.98 3.76 16.82
N ALA A 424 0.16 4.44 16.67
CA ALA A 424 0.36 5.78 17.21
C ALA A 424 -0.62 6.79 16.57
N SER A 425 -0.85 6.70 15.26
CA SER A 425 -1.83 7.53 14.54
C SER A 425 -3.26 7.27 15.03
N ALA A 426 -3.65 6.01 15.19
CA ALA A 426 -4.97 5.64 15.71
C ALA A 426 -5.18 6.13 17.15
N LEU A 427 -4.16 6.01 18.01
CA LEU A 427 -4.21 6.50 19.39
C LEU A 427 -4.31 8.02 19.45
N PHE A 428 -3.50 8.74 18.67
CA PHE A 428 -3.59 10.20 18.53
C PHE A 428 -4.97 10.63 18.00
N CYS A 429 -5.52 9.87 17.06
CA CYS A 429 -6.85 10.08 16.51
C CYS A 429 -7.96 9.93 17.57
N ALA A 430 -7.83 8.97 18.49
CA ALA A 430 -8.79 8.78 19.58
C ALA A 430 -8.85 10.00 20.51
N TYR A 431 -7.68 10.47 20.98
CA TYR A 431 -7.61 11.62 21.88
C TYR A 431 -8.02 12.93 21.22
N SER A 432 -7.55 13.16 19.98
CA SER A 432 -7.99 14.33 19.20
C SER A 432 -9.49 14.26 18.89
N GLY A 433 -10.04 13.06 18.70
CA GLY A 433 -11.48 12.84 18.53
C GLY A 433 -12.28 13.23 19.76
N ALA A 434 -11.86 12.78 20.95
CA ALA A 434 -12.50 13.19 22.21
C ALA A 434 -12.42 14.72 22.42
N ALA A 435 -11.25 15.32 22.19
CA ALA A 435 -11.06 16.76 22.32
C ALA A 435 -11.95 17.55 21.35
N LEU A 436 -12.00 17.15 20.08
CA LEU A 436 -12.78 17.84 19.07
C LEU A 436 -14.29 17.62 19.24
N ALA A 437 -14.73 16.44 19.71
CA ALA A 437 -16.11 16.19 20.06
C ALA A 437 -16.58 17.12 21.19
N ASN A 438 -15.77 17.30 22.23
CA ASN A 438 -16.06 18.25 23.30
C ASN A 438 -16.16 19.69 22.76
N ALA A 439 -15.21 20.12 21.92
CA ALA A 439 -15.22 21.46 21.36
C ALA A 439 -16.44 21.72 20.45
N LEU A 440 -16.75 20.80 19.54
CA LEU A 440 -17.86 20.95 18.58
C LEU A 440 -19.24 20.80 19.25
N SER A 441 -19.34 20.04 20.34
CA SER A 441 -20.59 19.92 21.10
C SER A 441 -21.08 21.25 21.67
N VAL A 442 -20.17 22.20 21.95
CA VAL A 442 -20.53 23.58 22.37
C VAL A 442 -21.27 24.33 21.25
N LEU A 443 -20.92 24.04 20.00
CA LEU A 443 -21.59 24.57 18.81
C LEU A 443 -22.80 23.73 18.39
N GLY A 444 -23.14 22.67 19.13
CA GLY A 444 -24.20 21.73 18.77
C GLY A 444 -23.88 20.87 17.54
N LEU A 445 -22.59 20.65 17.26
CA LEU A 445 -22.13 19.95 16.05
C LEU A 445 -21.48 18.59 16.38
N PRO A 446 -21.66 17.58 15.51
CA PRO A 446 -20.95 16.31 15.64
C PRO A 446 -19.52 16.41 15.11
N VAL A 447 -18.67 15.51 15.60
CA VAL A 447 -17.25 15.46 15.20
C VAL A 447 -17.02 14.84 13.81
N CYS A 448 -17.99 14.04 13.32
CA CYS A 448 -17.89 13.32 12.07
C CYS A 448 -16.52 12.63 11.93
N THR A 449 -15.83 12.78 10.80
CA THR A 449 -14.51 12.20 10.57
C THR A 449 -13.38 13.24 10.53
N TRP A 450 -13.62 14.44 11.09
CA TRP A 450 -12.56 15.45 11.27
C TRP A 450 -11.31 14.91 12.00
N PRO A 451 -11.43 14.14 13.11
CA PRO A 451 -10.27 13.64 13.85
C PRO A 451 -9.41 12.71 13.00
N PHE A 452 -10.04 11.84 12.21
CA PHE A 452 -9.36 10.99 11.24
C PHE A 452 -8.57 11.83 10.23
N CYS A 453 -9.21 12.80 9.56
CA CYS A 453 -8.57 13.61 8.53
C CYS A 453 -7.35 14.36 9.08
N LEU A 454 -7.50 15.03 10.23
CA LEU A 454 -6.43 15.80 10.85
C LEU A 454 -5.28 14.90 11.28
N SER A 455 -5.58 13.75 11.89
CA SER A 455 -4.57 12.79 12.35
C SER A 455 -3.82 12.15 11.20
N ALA A 456 -4.51 11.66 10.18
CA ALA A 456 -3.87 11.00 9.05
C ALA A 456 -3.03 11.99 8.22
N LEU A 457 -3.50 13.22 8.02
CA LEU A 457 -2.72 14.26 7.33
C LEU A 457 -1.46 14.64 8.10
N LEU A 458 -1.58 14.84 9.43
CA LEU A 458 -0.45 15.14 10.29
C LEU A 458 0.62 14.04 10.19
N PHE A 459 0.20 12.78 10.27
CA PHE A 459 1.12 11.64 10.21
C PHE A 459 1.72 11.45 8.81
N LEU A 460 1.01 11.79 7.73
CA LEU A 460 1.54 11.77 6.36
C LEU A 460 2.51 12.89 6.04
N LEU A 461 2.55 13.94 6.87
CA LEU A 461 3.51 15.03 6.80
C LEU A 461 4.80 14.75 7.57
N ILE A 462 4.84 13.68 8.37
CA ILE A 462 6.05 13.29 9.09
C ILE A 462 7.15 12.90 8.09
N THR A 463 8.27 13.60 8.19
CA THR A 463 9.50 13.24 7.50
C THR A 463 10.35 12.35 8.41
N SER A 464 11.02 11.35 7.84
CA SER A 464 11.89 10.45 8.58
C SER A 464 13.09 10.07 7.75
N GLU A 465 14.27 10.03 8.39
CA GLU A 465 15.48 9.46 7.78
C GLU A 465 15.46 7.93 7.77
N ASN A 466 14.50 7.30 8.47
CA ASN A 466 14.37 5.85 8.51
C ASN A 466 13.78 5.33 7.18
N PRO A 467 14.54 4.57 6.37
CA PRO A 467 14.08 4.10 5.06
C PRO A 467 12.96 3.04 5.13
N ALA A 468 12.62 2.56 6.33
CA ALA A 468 11.47 1.68 6.55
C ALA A 468 10.14 2.44 6.69
N ILE A 469 10.19 3.74 6.99
CA ILE A 469 9.04 4.64 7.00
C ILE A 469 8.94 5.28 5.62
N TYR A 470 8.36 4.53 4.68
CA TYR A 470 8.27 4.94 3.28
C TYR A 470 6.84 5.36 2.92
N ARG A 471 6.66 6.66 2.66
CA ARG A 471 5.38 7.20 2.18
C ARG A 471 5.19 6.84 0.71
N MET A 472 4.01 6.32 0.38
CA MET A 472 3.66 5.92 -0.98
C MET A 472 3.38 7.15 -1.84
N PRO A 473 3.92 7.23 -3.07
CA PRO A 473 3.46 8.22 -4.04
C PRO A 473 1.98 8.00 -4.36
N LEU A 474 1.15 9.04 -4.34
CA LEU A 474 -0.31 8.87 -4.47
C LEU A 474 -0.71 8.17 -5.77
N CYS A 475 -0.03 8.47 -6.87
CA CYS A 475 -0.28 7.84 -8.18
C CYS A 475 0.02 6.33 -8.23
N LYS A 476 0.61 5.77 -7.16
CA LYS A 476 0.93 4.34 -7.01
C LYS A 476 0.14 3.66 -5.89
N VAL A 477 -0.64 4.41 -5.11
CA VAL A 477 -1.47 3.86 -4.03
C VAL A 477 -2.59 3.03 -4.64
N THR A 478 -2.75 1.80 -4.14
CA THR A 478 -3.81 0.87 -4.55
C THR A 478 -4.41 0.18 -3.33
N HIS A 479 -3.76 -0.85 -2.82
CA HIS A 479 -4.09 -1.55 -1.57
C HIS A 479 -2.80 -2.07 -0.91
N PRO A 480 -2.79 -2.38 0.40
CA PRO A 480 -1.56 -2.58 1.18
C PRO A 480 -0.63 -3.67 0.64
N GLU A 481 -1.19 -4.78 0.16
CA GLU A 481 -0.43 -5.89 -0.41
C GLU A 481 0.36 -5.44 -1.65
N ALA A 482 -0.29 -4.78 -2.61
CA ALA A 482 0.34 -4.24 -3.80
C ALA A 482 1.31 -3.09 -3.49
N ASN A 483 0.95 -2.20 -2.55
CA ASN A 483 1.80 -1.09 -2.11
C ASN A 483 3.11 -1.61 -1.50
N ARG A 484 3.04 -2.67 -0.69
CA ARG A 484 4.21 -3.31 -0.10
C ARG A 484 5.11 -3.94 -1.17
N ILE A 485 4.54 -4.57 -2.19
CA ILE A 485 5.30 -5.12 -3.32
C ILE A 485 6.02 -3.99 -4.07
N TYR A 486 5.35 -2.86 -4.32
CA TYR A 486 5.95 -1.68 -4.96
C TYR A 486 7.16 -1.17 -4.16
N TYR A 487 7.01 -1.01 -2.84
CA TYR A 487 8.09 -0.59 -1.95
C TYR A 487 9.30 -1.53 -2.02
N LEU A 488 9.07 -2.84 -1.94
CA LEU A 488 10.17 -3.82 -2.00
C LEU A 488 10.92 -3.77 -3.33
N ARG A 489 10.22 -3.57 -4.44
CA ARG A 489 10.86 -3.38 -5.76
C ARG A 489 11.72 -2.12 -5.79
N MET A 490 11.21 -1.00 -5.26
CA MET A 490 11.97 0.26 -5.21
C MET A 490 13.19 0.14 -4.29
N LYS A 491 13.05 -0.51 -3.14
CA LYS A 491 14.15 -0.80 -2.22
C LYS A 491 15.23 -1.65 -2.88
N ARG A 492 14.84 -2.68 -3.65
CA ARG A 492 15.78 -3.54 -4.39
C ARG A 492 16.56 -2.74 -5.44
N ARG A 493 15.87 -1.95 -6.28
CA ARG A 493 16.50 -1.08 -7.28
C ARG A 493 17.48 -0.10 -6.65
N ALA A 494 17.12 0.52 -5.53
CA ALA A 494 17.99 1.44 -4.81
C ALA A 494 19.24 0.77 -4.20
N LEU A 495 19.17 -0.54 -3.92
CA LEU A 495 20.32 -1.34 -3.46
C LEU A 495 21.24 -1.68 -4.64
N GLU A 496 20.65 -2.08 -5.78
CA GLU A 496 21.37 -2.41 -7.01
C GLU A 496 22.15 -1.19 -7.53
N SER A 497 21.50 -0.02 -7.64
CA SER A 497 22.17 1.22 -8.06
C SER A 497 23.33 1.62 -7.14
N ARG A 498 23.19 1.42 -5.82
CA ARG A 498 24.29 1.68 -4.86
C ARG A 498 25.46 0.71 -5.05
N ARG A 499 25.19 -0.57 -5.33
CA ARG A 499 26.23 -1.57 -5.63
C ARG A 499 26.96 -1.25 -6.94
N GLU A 500 26.24 -0.81 -7.97
CA GLU A 500 26.84 -0.39 -9.24
C GLU A 500 27.71 0.85 -9.09
N GLU A 501 27.27 1.84 -8.29
CA GLU A 501 28.04 3.04 -8.01
C GLU A 501 29.33 2.72 -7.23
N GLN A 502 29.27 1.78 -6.26
CA GLN A 502 30.45 1.29 -5.56
C GLN A 502 31.43 0.58 -6.51
N LYS A 503 30.94 -0.31 -7.37
CA LYS A 503 31.78 -0.99 -8.39
C LYS A 503 32.45 0.02 -9.33
N ARG A 504 31.75 1.08 -9.76
CA ARG A 504 32.33 2.15 -10.59
C ARG A 504 33.41 2.96 -9.85
N LYS A 505 33.24 3.22 -8.55
CA LYS A 505 34.24 3.90 -7.72
C LYS A 505 35.49 3.05 -7.50
N GLU A 506 35.34 1.74 -7.37
CA GLU A 506 36.47 0.80 -7.23
C GLU A 506 37.22 0.56 -8.56
N GLN A 507 36.57 0.75 -9.71
CA GLN A 507 37.16 0.56 -11.04
C GLN A 507 37.86 1.80 -11.62
N LYS A 508 37.74 2.99 -11.02
CA LYS A 508 38.55 4.15 -11.41
C LYS A 508 39.98 3.98 -10.86
N PRO A 509 41.02 3.81 -11.71
CA PRO A 509 42.40 3.81 -11.22
C PRO A 509 42.74 5.20 -10.68
N SER A 510 43.54 5.25 -9.61
CA SER A 510 44.20 6.47 -9.17
C SER A 510 45.23 6.89 -10.22
N ASP A 511 44.83 7.68 -11.21
CA ASP A 511 45.76 8.43 -12.05
C ASP A 511 46.35 9.59 -11.22
N SER A 512 47.22 9.24 -10.28
CA SER A 512 48.12 10.19 -9.61
C SER A 512 49.42 9.48 -9.26
N SER A 513 50.15 9.07 -10.29
CA SER A 513 51.58 8.77 -10.18
C SER A 513 52.33 9.44 -11.33
N ILE A 514 52.40 10.77 -11.31
CA ILE A 514 53.38 11.51 -12.11
C ILE A 514 54.72 11.45 -11.36
N ILE A 515 55.52 10.50 -11.83
CA ILE A 515 56.98 10.50 -12.01
C ILE A 515 57.76 11.61 -11.27
N SER A 516 58.62 11.15 -10.36
CA SER A 516 59.78 11.87 -9.86
C SER A 516 60.90 11.89 -10.92
N THR A 517 61.37 13.07 -11.30
CA THR A 517 62.74 13.30 -11.77
C THR A 517 63.23 14.62 -11.20
N GLY A 518 64.33 14.56 -10.44
CA GLY A 518 64.89 15.69 -9.71
C GLY A 518 65.65 16.72 -10.57
N GLY A 519 65.98 17.85 -9.94
CA GLY A 519 66.87 18.86 -10.52
C GLY A 519 66.81 20.22 -9.83
N THR A 520 67.59 20.36 -8.75
CA THR A 520 68.31 21.57 -8.26
C THR A 520 67.53 22.80 -7.73
N PRO A 521 67.91 23.36 -6.56
CA PRO A 521 67.25 24.51 -5.93
C PRO A 521 67.92 25.83 -6.32
N LEU A 522 67.17 26.94 -6.39
CA LEU A 522 67.69 28.31 -6.21
C LEU A 522 66.57 29.36 -6.06
N CYS A 523 66.72 30.20 -5.03
CA CYS A 523 66.19 31.56 -4.82
C CYS A 523 64.69 31.81 -4.56
N ASN A 524 64.37 32.11 -3.30
CA ASN A 524 63.47 33.20 -2.87
C ASN A 524 64.26 34.54 -2.97
N PRO A 525 63.69 35.77 -2.80
CA PRO A 525 62.30 36.15 -2.48
C PRO A 525 61.76 37.36 -3.29
N LYS A 526 60.45 37.67 -3.18
CA LYS A 526 59.89 38.97 -2.74
C LYS A 526 58.43 39.23 -3.18
N SER A 527 57.59 39.42 -2.16
CA SER A 527 56.64 40.54 -1.95
C SER A 527 55.50 40.83 -2.94
N HIS A 528 54.24 40.77 -2.47
CA HIS A 528 53.38 41.92 -2.12
C HIS A 528 51.87 41.67 -2.37
N HIS A 529 51.10 42.02 -1.34
CA HIS A 529 49.72 42.55 -1.29
C HIS A 529 48.50 41.74 -1.76
N ALA A 530 47.71 41.36 -0.74
CA ALA A 530 46.34 41.81 -0.47
C ALA A 530 45.46 42.28 -1.65
N HIS A 531 44.35 41.56 -1.88
CA HIS A 531 42.99 42.01 -1.54
C HIS A 531 42.04 40.83 -1.43
#